data_AF-A0A9N9P239-F1
#
_entry.id   AF-A0A9N9P239-F1
#
_cell.length_a   1.000
_cell.length_b   1.000
_cell.length_c   1.000
_cell.angle_alpha   90.00
_cell.angle_beta   90.00
_cell.angle_gamma   90.00
#
_symmetry.space_group_name_H-M   'P 1'
#
loop_
_entity.id
_entity.type
_entity.pdbx_description
1 polymer ?
#
loop_
_entity_poly.entity_id
_entity_poly.type
_entity_poly.pdbx_seq_one_letter_code
_entity_poly.pdbx_strand_id
1 'polypeptide(L)'
;FWRNQIGRYGLTGAHQTSSIETLSDGLKTRLVFAELVLSTPDIVLMDEPTNHLDMESIDSLAKAINEFTGGVVLVSHDFRLISQ
;
A
#
# COMPACT_ATOMS: atom_id res chain seq x y z
N PHE A 1 0.46 19.93 -2.69
CA PHE A 1 1.23 18.95 -1.88
C PHE A 1 0.42 17.67 -1.65
N TRP A 2 -0.63 17.67 -0.83
CA TRP A 2 -1.43 16.48 -0.47
C TRP A 2 -2.00 15.69 -1.65
N ARG A 3 -2.67 16.35 -2.60
CA ARG A 3 -3.18 15.72 -3.83
C ARG A 3 -2.09 15.06 -4.68
N ASN A 4 -0.88 15.61 -4.65
CA ASN A 4 0.24 15.07 -5.41
C ASN A 4 0.84 13.84 -4.69
N GLN A 5 0.90 13.85 -3.35
CA GLN A 5 1.32 12.68 -2.58
C GLN A 5 0.41 11.48 -2.81
N ILE A 6 -0.90 11.66 -2.60
CA ILE A 6 -1.90 10.59 -2.81
C ILE A 6 -1.95 10.15 -4.28
N GLY A 7 -1.72 11.07 -5.22
CA GLY A 7 -1.62 10.76 -6.65
C GLY A 7 -0.52 9.78 -7.02
N ARG A 8 0.60 9.74 -6.27
CA ARG A 8 1.70 8.77 -6.49
C ARG A 8 1.28 7.32 -6.22
N TYR A 9 0.24 7.12 -5.43
CA TYR A 9 -0.35 5.82 -5.13
C TYR A 9 -1.51 5.49 -6.08
N GLY A 10 -1.67 6.21 -7.20
CA GLY A 10 -2.68 5.93 -8.22
C GLY A 10 -4.06 6.52 -7.95
N LEU A 11 -4.27 7.19 -6.81
CA LEU A 11 -5.51 7.92 -6.54
C LEU A 11 -5.45 9.31 -7.17
N THR A 12 -5.95 9.45 -8.40
CA THR A 12 -5.92 10.70 -9.17
C THR A 12 -7.33 11.19 -9.56
N GLY A 13 -7.44 12.47 -9.92
CA GLY A 13 -8.68 13.05 -10.43
C GLY A 13 -9.87 12.89 -9.48
N ALA A 14 -10.97 12.33 -9.99
CA ALA A 14 -12.22 12.14 -9.26
C ALA A 14 -12.07 11.23 -8.03
N HIS A 15 -11.15 10.25 -8.07
CA HIS A 15 -10.91 9.34 -6.94
C HIS A 15 -10.45 10.07 -5.66
N GLN A 16 -9.82 11.23 -5.80
CA GLN A 16 -9.38 12.03 -4.63
C GLN A 16 -10.54 12.76 -3.93
N THR A 17 -11.72 12.80 -4.56
CA THR A 17 -12.92 13.47 -4.05
C THR A 17 -14.08 12.52 -3.82
N SER A 18 -13.95 11.26 -4.24
CA SER A 18 -14.94 10.21 -4.03
C SER A 18 -14.98 9.77 -2.57
N SER A 19 -16.15 9.33 -2.09
CA SER A 19 -16.28 8.66 -0.80
C SER A 19 -15.46 7.37 -0.79
N ILE A 20 -14.77 7.07 0.31
CA ILE A 20 -13.90 5.89 0.44
C ILE A 20 -14.69 4.59 0.20
N GLU A 21 -15.97 4.55 0.60
CA GLU A 21 -16.86 3.41 0.41
C GLU A 21 -17.06 3.06 -1.08
N THR A 22 -16.90 4.04 -1.98
CA THR A 22 -17.09 3.88 -3.43
C THR A 22 -15.82 3.48 -4.17
N LEU A 23 -14.68 3.45 -3.48
CA LEU A 23 -13.41 3.02 -4.06
C LEU A 23 -13.38 1.50 -4.22
N SER A 24 -12.69 1.01 -5.26
CA SER A 24 -12.38 -0.41 -5.37
C SER A 24 -11.45 -0.83 -4.23
N ASP A 25 -11.43 -2.11 -3.89
CA ASP A 25 -10.62 -2.59 -2.76
C ASP A 25 -9.12 -2.37 -3.01
N GLY A 26 -8.64 -2.51 -4.25
CA GLY A 26 -7.28 -2.13 -4.61
C GLY A 26 -6.97 -0.64 -4.40
N LEU A 27 -7.92 0.27 -4.66
CA LEU A 27 -7.76 1.71 -4.39
C LEU A 27 -7.77 2.00 -2.88
N LYS A 28 -8.60 1.29 -2.10
CA LYS A 28 -8.59 1.38 -0.63
C LYS A 28 -7.26 0.92 -0.06
N THR A 29 -6.72 -0.20 -0.53
CA THR A 29 -5.41 -0.71 -0.10
C THR A 29 -4.30 0.30 -0.42
N ARG A 30 -4.30 0.88 -1.62
CA ARG A 30 -3.34 1.93 -2.01
C ARG A 30 -3.48 3.20 -1.14
N LEU A 31 -4.69 3.56 -0.74
CA LEU A 31 -4.93 4.67 0.18
C LEU A 31 -4.35 4.41 1.57
N VAL A 32 -4.51 3.19 2.09
CA VAL A 32 -3.91 2.77 3.38
C VAL A 32 -2.39 2.83 3.31
N PHE A 33 -1.77 2.37 2.21
CA PHE A 33 -0.32 2.50 2.02
C PHE A 33 0.14 3.96 1.96
N ALA A 34 -0.62 4.83 1.30
CA ALA A 34 -0.32 6.26 1.27
C ALA A 34 -0.35 6.88 2.69
N GLU A 35 -1.33 6.50 3.51
CA GLU A 35 -1.44 6.92 4.90
C GLU A 35 -0.27 6.40 5.76
N LEU A 36 0.06 5.11 5.64
CA LEU A 36 1.17 4.49 6.37
C LEU A 36 2.49 5.21 6.10
N VAL A 37 2.81 5.51 4.85
CA VAL A 37 4.05 6.23 4.51
C VAL A 37 4.05 7.66 5.06
N LEU A 38 2.90 8.35 5.07
CA LEU A 38 2.79 9.69 5.65
C LEU A 38 2.94 9.69 7.18
N SER A 39 2.60 8.59 7.84
CA SER A 39 2.74 8.44 9.29
C SER A 39 4.18 8.19 9.75
N THR A 40 5.11 7.92 8.82
CA THR A 40 6.54 7.65 9.09
C THR A 40 6.77 6.69 10.27
N PRO A 41 6.21 5.47 10.23
CA PRO A 41 6.28 4.55 11.35
C PRO A 41 7.68 3.94 11.49
N ASP A 42 8.09 3.64 12.73
CA ASP A 42 9.32 2.88 13.00
C ASP A 42 9.15 1.39 12.69
N ILE A 43 7.93 0.86 12.90
CA ILE A 43 7.55 -0.54 12.65
C ILE A 43 6.21 -0.59 11.93
N VAL A 44 6.12 -1.40 10.88
CA VAL A 44 4.89 -1.68 10.13
C VAL A 44 4.46 -3.13 10.37
N LEU A 45 3.18 -3.32 10.71
CA LEU A 45 2.55 -4.63 10.85
C LEU A 45 1.58 -4.82 9.67
N MET A 46 1.79 -5.86 8.87
CA MET A 46 0.95 -6.19 7.72
C MET A 46 0.42 -7.62 7.85
N ASP A 47 -0.91 -7.74 7.84
CA ASP A 47 -1.62 -9.02 7.87
C ASP A 47 -2.30 -9.27 6.52
N GLU A 48 -1.85 -10.29 5.81
CA GLU A 48 -2.29 -10.67 4.45
C GLU A 48 -2.39 -9.48 3.46
N PRO A 49 -1.31 -8.69 3.26
CA PRO A 49 -1.39 -7.45 2.48
C PRO A 49 -1.51 -7.66 0.97
N THR A 50 -1.38 -8.90 0.48
CA THR A 50 -1.60 -9.24 -0.95
C THR A 50 -3.08 -9.39 -1.28
N ASN A 51 -3.96 -9.44 -0.28
CA ASN A 51 -5.37 -9.65 -0.52
C ASN A 51 -5.93 -8.47 -1.34
N HIS A 52 -6.70 -8.79 -2.38
CA HIS A 52 -7.25 -7.83 -3.34
C HIS A 52 -6.22 -7.04 -4.18
N LEU A 53 -4.94 -7.42 -4.16
CA LEU A 53 -3.92 -6.85 -5.05
C LEU A 53 -3.76 -7.66 -6.35
N ASP A 54 -3.53 -6.95 -7.44
CA ASP A 54 -3.03 -7.56 -8.69
C ASP A 54 -1.52 -7.81 -8.61
N MET A 55 -0.97 -8.58 -9.55
CA MET A 55 0.46 -8.93 -9.52
C MET A 55 1.37 -7.70 -9.57
N GLU A 56 1.01 -6.66 -10.33
CA GLU A 56 1.81 -5.43 -10.42
C GLU A 56 1.86 -4.70 -9.06
N SER A 57 0.75 -4.66 -8.33
CA SER A 57 0.68 -4.07 -7.00
C SER A 57 1.44 -4.91 -5.96
N ILE A 58 1.46 -6.24 -6.10
CA ILE A 58 2.26 -7.14 -5.24
C ILE A 58 3.75 -6.88 -5.45
N ASP A 59 4.23 -6.80 -6.69
CA ASP A 59 5.65 -6.51 -6.99
C ASP A 59 6.05 -5.12 -6.46
N SER A 60 5.16 -4.13 -6.59
CA SER A 60 5.37 -2.79 -6.04
C SER A 60 5.44 -2.78 -4.52
N LEU A 61 4.58 -3.55 -3.84
CA LEU A 61 4.61 -3.72 -2.40
C LEU A 61 5.90 -4.39 -1.95
N ALA A 62 6.31 -5.45 -2.63
CA ALA A 62 7.54 -6.17 -2.31
C ALA A 62 8.78 -5.27 -2.38
N LYS A 63 8.86 -4.46 -3.45
CA LYS A 63 9.90 -3.44 -3.59
C LYS A 63 9.86 -2.41 -2.47
N ALA A 64 8.67 -1.92 -2.10
CA ALA A 64 8.52 -0.95 -1.03
C ALA A 64 8.95 -1.51 0.34
N ILE A 65 8.66 -2.78 0.61
CA ILE A 65 9.12 -3.48 1.82
C ILE A 65 10.65 -3.55 1.86
N ASN A 66 11.29 -3.86 0.75
CA ASN A 66 12.77 -3.92 0.66
C ASN A 66 13.45 -2.55 0.79
N GLU A 67 12.78 -1.48 0.34
CA GLU A 67 13.28 -0.11 0.46
C GLU A 67 12.98 0.52 1.82
N PHE A 68 12.09 -0.08 2.62
CA PHE A 68 11.72 0.43 3.94
C PHE A 68 12.83 0.18 4.95
N THR A 69 13.27 1.24 5.63
CA THR A 69 14.41 1.20 6.56
C THR A 69 14.01 0.88 8.00
N GLY A 70 12.71 0.86 8.31
CA GLY A 70 12.18 0.48 9.62
C GLY A 70 11.96 -1.03 9.76
N GLY A 71 11.35 -1.44 10.87
CA GLY A 71 10.96 -2.83 11.08
C GLY A 71 9.68 -3.20 10.32
N VAL A 72 9.65 -4.38 9.71
CA VAL A 72 8.43 -4.92 9.09
C VAL A 72 8.10 -6.27 9.71
N VAL A 73 6.86 -6.43 10.16
CA VAL A 73 6.28 -7.73 10.51
C VAL A 73 5.19 -8.03 9.50
N LEU A 74 5.43 -9.07 8.70
CA LEU A 74 4.56 -9.49 7.63
C LEU A 74 3.98 -10.87 7.93
N VAL A 75 2.66 -10.99 7.87
CA VAL A 75 1.92 -12.25 7.81
C VAL A 75 1.38 -12.37 6.38
N SER A 76 1.73 -13.44 5.68
CA SER A 76 1.31 -13.67 4.30
C SER A 76 1.42 -15.14 3.96
N HIS A 77 0.55 -15.62 3.07
CA HIS A 77 0.72 -16.91 2.39
C HIS A 77 1.46 -16.80 1.05
N ASP A 78 1.79 -15.60 0.58
CA ASP A 78 2.49 -15.38 -0.70
C ASP A 78 4.01 -15.50 -0.56
N PHE A 79 4.56 -16.56 -1.16
CA PHE A 79 6.00 -16.84 -1.13
C PHE A 79 6.84 -15.71 -1.74
N ARG A 80 6.33 -14.95 -2.71
CA ARG A 80 7.08 -13.86 -3.36
C ARG A 80 7.32 -12.68 -2.42
N LEU A 81 6.46 -12.47 -1.43
CA LEU A 81 6.69 -11.47 -0.39
C LEU A 81 7.58 -12.00 0.74
N ILE A 82 7.48 -13.30 1.04
CA ILE A 82 8.27 -13.95 2.09
C ILE A 82 9.74 -14.12 1.65
N SER A 83 9.98 -14.37 0.36
CA SER A 83 11.30 -14.65 -0.19
C SER A 83 12.09 -13.41 -0.61
N GLN A 84 11.67 -12.21 -0.18
CA GLN A 84 12.37 -10.95 -0.47
C GLN A 84 13.62 -10.79 0.37
#